data_AF-A0AAF0Z2J6-F1
#
_entry.id   AF-A0AAF0Z2J6-F1
#
_cell.length_a   1.000
_cell.length_b   1.000
_cell.length_c   1.000
_cell.angle_alpha   90.00
_cell.angle_beta   90.00
_cell.angle_gamma   90.00
#
_symmetry.space_group_name_H-M   'P 1'
#
loop_
_entity.id
_entity.type
_entity.pdbx_description
1 polymer ?
#
loop_
_entity_poly.entity_id
_entity_poly.type
_entity_poly.pdbx_seq_one_letter_code
_entity_poly.pdbx_strand_id
1 'polypeptide(L)'
;MSSALSTPPSTGRPANPAAPPGLTESTTSTASTTSKAPAAPTSPSAPSASSALPRATRAELESLRVVGARHPWRWVATAGVAVLLAMVVSSLVTNQRWEWSVVFQYLTWPSILSGLWGTLRLTFVAAIIGFGLGTVLALMRLSRSPLLRAVSWAYTWVFRSVPLILQLLLWYNLAYLYPSLTLGIPFGPSFAEFGTLDVINKFGAAILGLGLSQAAYSAEIVRAGILSVDQGQHEAAAALGIPRARQSTRIVLPQAMRTIVPTSVNEIIGLVKGTSVVYVLAYGELFYTVGVIYGRNQRVVPLLMVAAIWYVIITTVITVIQFYVERHYAKGAVRTLPPTPLQVARWTVLRTWARLTGRPAHPSLPPAFAVRTGNGRGHLTRTGRPSAAQPSTSQPSTARPSTARTEGGAA
;
A
#
# COMPACT_ATOMS: atom_id res chain seq x y z
N MET A 1 -20.57 -64.12 13.76
CA MET A 1 -21.24 -62.95 13.14
C MET A 1 -20.30 -62.50 12.02
N SER A 2 -20.43 -62.93 10.75
CA SER A 2 -21.64 -63.12 9.91
C SER A 2 -22.49 -61.83 9.90
N SER A 3 -22.79 -61.20 8.76
CA SER A 3 -22.84 -61.73 7.37
C SER A 3 -22.29 -60.76 6.31
N ALA A 4 -22.12 -61.28 5.08
CA ALA A 4 -21.58 -60.58 3.89
C ALA A 4 -22.69 -60.15 2.89
N LEU A 5 -22.27 -59.78 1.66
CA LEU A 5 -22.97 -59.32 0.43
C LEU A 5 -22.92 -57.79 0.18
N SER A 6 -22.78 -57.26 -1.04
CA SER A 6 -22.30 -57.79 -2.34
C SER A 6 -22.02 -56.60 -3.31
N THR A 7 -21.38 -56.82 -4.47
CA THR A 7 -21.10 -55.81 -5.53
C THR A 7 -21.19 -56.46 -6.93
N PRO A 8 -21.05 -55.75 -8.08
CA PRO A 8 -21.60 -54.45 -8.57
C PRO A 8 -22.48 -54.75 -9.84
N PRO A 9 -22.42 -54.12 -11.05
CA PRO A 9 -22.09 -52.75 -11.52
C PRO A 9 -23.07 -52.09 -12.56
N SER A 10 -22.76 -50.84 -12.96
CA SER A 10 -22.79 -50.28 -14.34
C SER A 10 -23.87 -49.28 -14.82
N THR A 11 -23.39 -48.32 -15.64
CA THR A 11 -24.07 -47.44 -16.63
C THR A 11 -25.01 -46.29 -16.17
N GLY A 12 -25.01 -45.17 -16.93
CA GLY A 12 -26.13 -44.19 -16.91
C GLY A 12 -25.79 -42.68 -16.91
N ARG A 13 -25.43 -42.09 -18.06
CA ARG A 13 -25.61 -40.66 -18.42
C ARG A 13 -26.42 -40.67 -19.73
N PRO A 14 -27.55 -39.95 -19.89
CA PRO A 14 -27.61 -38.49 -20.15
C PRO A 14 -28.77 -37.82 -19.34
N ALA A 15 -29.35 -36.64 -19.63
CA ALA A 15 -29.29 -35.73 -20.79
C ALA A 15 -29.56 -34.24 -20.41
N ASN A 16 -29.74 -33.39 -21.42
CA ASN A 16 -30.20 -31.99 -21.36
C ASN A 16 -31.43 -31.85 -22.30
N PRO A 17 -32.52 -31.17 -21.91
CA PRO A 17 -33.62 -30.84 -22.83
C PRO A 17 -33.47 -29.40 -23.39
N ALA A 18 -34.00 -29.03 -24.55
CA ALA A 18 -34.36 -29.78 -25.75
C ALA A 18 -34.48 -28.75 -26.90
N ALA A 19 -34.04 -29.11 -28.11
CA ALA A 19 -34.30 -28.33 -29.33
C ALA A 19 -34.34 -29.27 -30.53
N PRO A 20 -35.44 -29.28 -31.30
CA PRO A 20 -35.37 -29.54 -32.75
C PRO A 20 -36.51 -28.81 -33.54
N PRO A 21 -36.64 -29.00 -34.86
CA PRO A 21 -35.61 -28.89 -35.91
C PRO A 21 -36.09 -28.10 -37.15
N GLY A 22 -35.22 -27.91 -38.14
CA GLY A 22 -35.60 -27.50 -39.50
C GLY A 22 -34.40 -27.51 -40.46
N LEU A 23 -34.32 -28.53 -41.32
CA LEU A 23 -33.27 -28.71 -42.34
C LEU A 23 -33.85 -28.56 -43.75
N THR A 24 -33.08 -27.97 -44.66
CA THR A 24 -32.90 -28.26 -46.12
C THR A 24 -32.00 -27.15 -46.68
N GLU A 25 -30.86 -27.45 -47.32
CA GLU A 25 -30.68 -27.66 -48.77
C GLU A 25 -31.11 -26.45 -49.64
N SER A 26 -30.45 -26.06 -50.74
CA SER A 26 -29.16 -26.42 -51.36
C SER A 26 -28.91 -25.45 -52.54
N THR A 27 -27.75 -25.50 -53.22
CA THR A 27 -27.47 -24.88 -54.55
C THR A 27 -27.50 -23.34 -54.66
N THR A 28 -27.04 -22.64 -55.71
CA THR A 28 -25.88 -22.75 -56.66
C THR A 28 -25.86 -21.44 -57.48
N SER A 29 -24.72 -21.02 -58.05
CA SER A 29 -24.61 -19.99 -59.13
C SER A 29 -24.97 -18.53 -58.77
N THR A 30 -24.67 -17.52 -59.59
CA THR A 30 -23.53 -17.24 -60.50
C THR A 30 -23.53 -15.72 -60.78
N ALA A 31 -22.37 -15.19 -61.17
CA ALA A 31 -22.02 -13.81 -61.50
C ALA A 31 -23.08 -12.83 -62.08
N SER A 32 -22.82 -11.54 -61.74
CA SER A 32 -22.95 -10.33 -62.58
C SER A 32 -24.32 -9.83 -63.05
N THR A 33 -24.66 -8.57 -62.71
CA THR A 33 -24.63 -7.47 -63.71
C THR A 33 -24.77 -6.07 -63.10
N THR A 34 -24.25 -5.10 -63.85
CA THR A 34 -24.24 -3.64 -63.64
C THR A 34 -25.63 -2.99 -63.54
N SER A 35 -25.86 -2.08 -62.57
CA SER A 35 -26.63 -0.84 -62.84
C SER A 35 -26.62 0.23 -61.74
N LYS A 36 -26.31 1.45 -62.18
CA LYS A 36 -27.09 2.69 -62.00
C LYS A 36 -27.40 3.17 -60.56
N ALA A 37 -26.73 4.25 -60.17
CA ALA A 37 -27.11 5.06 -59.00
C ALA A 37 -28.49 5.73 -59.18
N PRO A 38 -29.36 5.72 -58.15
CA PRO A 38 -30.50 6.61 -58.04
C PRO A 38 -30.30 7.72 -57.00
N ALA A 39 -30.78 8.91 -57.37
CA ALA A 39 -31.08 10.12 -56.59
C ALA A 39 -30.78 10.18 -55.07
N ALA A 40 -30.14 11.27 -54.66
CA ALA A 40 -30.00 11.65 -53.26
C ALA A 40 -31.37 11.89 -52.59
N PRO A 41 -31.64 11.33 -51.39
CA PRO A 41 -32.78 11.74 -50.60
C PRO A 41 -32.55 13.16 -50.05
N THR A 42 -33.52 14.03 -50.27
CA THR A 42 -33.55 15.41 -49.78
C THR A 42 -33.31 15.48 -48.27
N SER A 43 -32.28 16.22 -47.86
CA SER A 43 -32.03 16.49 -46.44
C SER A 43 -33.21 17.28 -45.86
N PRO A 44 -33.79 16.87 -44.71
CA PRO A 44 -34.79 17.69 -44.04
C PRO A 44 -34.12 19.01 -43.61
N SER A 45 -34.78 20.12 -43.92
CA SER A 45 -34.31 21.46 -43.57
C SER A 45 -34.06 21.56 -42.07
N ALA A 46 -32.79 21.72 -41.67
CA ALA A 46 -32.45 21.96 -40.28
C ALA A 46 -33.12 23.25 -39.81
N PRO A 47 -33.87 23.25 -38.69
CA PRO A 47 -34.46 24.48 -38.17
C PRO A 47 -33.34 25.44 -37.80
N SER A 48 -33.40 26.66 -38.34
CA SER A 48 -32.47 27.77 -38.10
C SER A 48 -32.63 28.36 -36.70
N ALA A 49 -32.40 27.53 -35.68
CA ALA A 49 -32.42 27.91 -34.27
C ALA A 49 -30.99 28.02 -33.74
N SER A 50 -30.29 29.10 -34.11
CA SER A 50 -29.18 29.60 -33.29
C SER A 50 -29.75 30.27 -32.04
N SER A 51 -30.40 29.46 -31.18
CA SER A 51 -30.80 29.89 -29.83
C SER A 51 -29.55 29.91 -28.96
N ALA A 52 -28.70 30.91 -29.17
CA ALA A 52 -27.61 31.21 -28.28
C ALA A 52 -28.19 31.45 -26.88
N LEU A 53 -27.98 30.49 -25.98
CA LEU A 53 -28.32 30.63 -24.56
C LEU A 53 -27.74 31.96 -24.06
N PRO A 54 -28.52 32.82 -23.38
CA PRO A 54 -28.02 34.09 -22.87
C PRO A 54 -26.77 33.84 -22.05
N ARG A 55 -25.63 34.41 -22.48
CA ARG A 55 -24.41 34.40 -21.67
C ARG A 55 -24.68 35.34 -20.50
N ALA A 56 -25.13 34.77 -19.37
CA ALA A 56 -25.32 35.49 -18.12
C ALA A 56 -24.13 36.42 -17.89
N THR A 57 -24.43 37.71 -17.77
CA THR A 57 -23.39 38.73 -17.70
C THR A 57 -22.56 38.52 -16.44
N ARG A 58 -21.30 38.93 -16.48
CA ARG A 58 -20.42 38.81 -15.30
C ARG A 58 -21.00 39.52 -14.07
N ALA A 59 -21.72 40.63 -14.28
CA ALA A 59 -22.46 41.34 -13.25
C ALA A 59 -23.61 40.52 -12.63
N GLU A 60 -24.40 39.79 -13.44
CA GLU A 60 -25.42 38.86 -12.91
C GLU A 60 -24.78 37.76 -12.05
N LEU A 61 -23.68 37.16 -12.53
CA LEU A 61 -22.97 36.10 -11.80
C LEU A 61 -22.34 36.61 -10.49
N GLU A 62 -21.89 37.87 -10.46
CA GLU A 62 -21.38 38.54 -9.25
C GLU A 62 -22.52 38.97 -8.30
N SER A 63 -23.75 39.15 -8.79
CA SER A 63 -24.94 39.45 -7.98
C SER A 63 -25.56 38.22 -7.29
N LEU A 64 -25.28 37.00 -7.78
CA LEU A 64 -25.81 35.76 -7.22
C LEU A 64 -25.24 35.51 -5.81
N ARG A 65 -26.08 35.71 -4.79
CA ARG A 65 -25.73 35.47 -3.38
C ARG A 65 -25.37 33.99 -3.18
N VAL A 66 -24.08 33.70 -3.03
CA VAL A 66 -23.55 32.36 -2.74
C VAL A 66 -24.03 31.90 -1.35
N VAL A 67 -25.15 31.17 -1.32
CA VAL A 67 -25.63 30.48 -0.11
C VAL A 67 -24.86 29.17 0.04
N GLY A 68 -24.04 29.07 1.08
CA GLY A 68 -23.33 27.83 1.38
C GLY A 68 -24.30 26.69 1.67
N ALA A 69 -24.15 25.56 0.95
CA ALA A 69 -24.97 24.38 1.16
C ALA A 69 -24.90 23.92 2.62
N ARG A 70 -26.06 23.83 3.29
CA ARG A 70 -26.17 23.31 4.65
C ARG A 70 -26.09 21.79 4.59
N HIS A 71 -25.21 21.19 5.39
CA HIS A 71 -24.98 19.74 5.43
C HIS A 71 -25.47 19.15 6.78
N PRO A 72 -26.78 19.15 7.08
CA PRO A 72 -27.29 18.73 8.39
C PRO A 72 -26.90 17.29 8.73
N TRP A 73 -26.89 16.38 7.75
CA TRP A 73 -26.47 14.99 7.96
C TRP A 73 -25.01 14.82 8.39
N ARG A 74 -24.12 15.77 8.09
CA ARG A 74 -22.75 15.73 8.63
C ARG A 74 -22.75 16.00 10.15
N TRP A 75 -23.58 16.92 10.62
CA TRP A 75 -23.72 17.20 12.05
C TRP A 75 -24.38 16.04 12.79
N VAL A 76 -25.44 15.46 12.23
CA VAL A 76 -26.09 14.25 12.80
C VAL A 76 -25.11 13.07 12.85
N ALA A 77 -24.35 12.83 11.78
CA ALA A 77 -23.32 11.78 11.76
C ALA A 77 -22.20 12.05 12.77
N THR A 78 -21.72 13.29 12.88
CA THR A 78 -20.70 13.66 13.89
C THR A 78 -21.23 13.49 15.32
N ALA A 79 -22.48 13.86 15.60
CA ALA A 79 -23.11 13.65 16.89
C ALA A 79 -23.25 12.15 17.21
N GLY A 80 -23.72 11.33 16.25
CA GLY A 80 -23.80 9.88 16.39
C GLY A 80 -22.44 9.23 16.68
N VAL A 81 -21.40 9.60 15.93
CA VAL A 81 -20.02 9.11 16.17
C VAL A 81 -19.51 9.57 17.54
N ALA A 82 -19.78 10.81 17.96
CA ALA A 82 -19.37 11.31 19.27
C ALA A 82 -20.07 10.56 20.42
N VAL A 83 -21.37 10.23 20.28
CA VAL A 83 -22.11 9.41 21.25
C VAL A 83 -21.53 8.00 21.31
N LEU A 84 -21.28 7.35 20.18
CA LEU A 84 -20.68 6.00 20.15
C LEU A 84 -19.27 5.99 20.79
N LEU A 85 -18.44 6.99 20.52
CA LEU A 85 -17.15 7.13 21.19
C LEU A 85 -17.30 7.37 22.69
N ALA A 86 -18.25 8.20 23.12
CA ALA A 86 -18.54 8.41 24.54
C ALA A 86 -19.04 7.13 25.23
N MET A 87 -19.84 6.30 24.56
CA MET A 87 -20.27 4.99 25.07
C MET A 87 -19.08 4.03 25.24
N VAL A 88 -18.16 3.99 24.27
CA VAL A 88 -16.94 3.16 24.36
C VAL A 88 -16.03 3.65 25.49
N VAL A 89 -15.78 4.96 25.60
CA VAL A 89 -14.96 5.55 26.67
C VAL A 89 -15.61 5.34 28.04
N SER A 90 -16.93 5.55 28.16
CA SER A 90 -17.68 5.24 29.38
C SER A 90 -17.51 3.77 29.76
N SER A 91 -17.72 2.85 28.82
CA SER A 91 -17.54 1.41 29.06
C SER A 91 -16.10 1.05 29.48
N LEU A 92 -15.08 1.70 28.91
CA LEU A 92 -13.68 1.49 29.30
C LEU A 92 -13.39 1.97 30.73
N VAL A 93 -13.95 3.10 31.15
CA VAL A 93 -13.67 3.71 32.46
C VAL A 93 -14.54 3.14 33.59
N THR A 94 -15.84 2.92 33.34
CA THR A 94 -16.80 2.56 34.40
C THR A 94 -16.97 1.05 34.61
N ASN A 95 -16.64 0.22 33.62
CA ASN A 95 -16.81 -1.23 33.74
C ASN A 95 -15.64 -1.84 34.52
N GLN A 96 -15.91 -2.28 35.75
CA GLN A 96 -14.92 -2.88 36.64
C GLN A 96 -14.25 -4.14 36.05
N ARG A 97 -14.90 -4.84 35.09
CA ARG A 97 -14.37 -6.03 34.41
C ARG A 97 -13.12 -5.79 33.55
N TRP A 98 -12.74 -4.53 33.30
CA TRP A 98 -11.46 -4.21 32.67
C TRP A 98 -10.25 -4.41 33.61
N GLU A 99 -10.47 -4.40 34.93
CA GLU A 99 -9.46 -4.58 35.97
C GLU A 99 -8.15 -3.80 35.68
N TRP A 100 -8.24 -2.49 35.45
CA TRP A 100 -7.09 -1.67 35.02
C TRP A 100 -5.86 -1.78 35.94
N SER A 101 -6.04 -1.99 37.25
CA SER A 101 -4.96 -2.29 38.19
C SER A 101 -4.14 -3.52 37.78
N VAL A 102 -4.81 -4.58 37.32
CA VAL A 102 -4.19 -5.80 36.79
C VAL A 102 -3.50 -5.52 35.45
N VAL A 103 -4.13 -4.74 34.56
CA VAL A 103 -3.50 -4.33 33.29
C VAL A 103 -2.15 -3.64 33.57
N PHE A 104 -2.14 -2.62 34.43
CA PHE A 104 -0.91 -1.89 34.76
C PHE A 104 0.14 -2.76 35.47
N GLN A 105 -0.29 -3.67 36.36
CA GLN A 105 0.60 -4.63 37.02
C GLN A 105 1.28 -5.59 36.01
N TYR A 106 0.53 -6.09 35.04
CA TYR A 106 1.06 -7.07 34.08
C TYR A 106 1.84 -6.46 32.91
N LEU A 107 1.66 -5.17 32.59
CA LEU A 107 2.42 -4.49 31.53
C LEU A 107 3.94 -4.66 31.69
N THR A 108 4.47 -4.54 32.91
CA THR A 108 5.91 -4.65 33.20
C THR A 108 6.30 -5.97 33.86
N TRP A 109 5.43 -6.99 33.82
CA TRP A 109 5.71 -8.28 34.47
C TRP A 109 6.86 -9.01 33.74
N PRO A 110 7.85 -9.60 34.45
CA PRO A 110 9.04 -10.20 33.81
C PRO A 110 8.72 -11.22 32.70
N SER A 111 7.69 -12.05 32.89
CA SER A 111 7.23 -12.99 31.87
C SER A 111 6.71 -12.27 30.61
N ILE A 112 5.91 -11.21 30.76
CA ILE A 112 5.37 -10.42 29.63
C ILE A 112 6.50 -9.75 28.86
N LEU A 113 7.50 -9.19 29.57
CA LEU A 113 8.69 -8.59 28.95
C LEU A 113 9.56 -9.64 28.23
N SER A 114 9.63 -10.87 28.74
CA SER A 114 10.29 -12.00 28.07
C SER A 114 9.55 -12.41 26.78
N GLY A 115 8.21 -12.51 26.82
CA GLY A 115 7.39 -12.76 25.63
C GLY A 115 7.51 -11.64 24.58
N LEU A 116 7.50 -10.38 25.02
CA LEU A 116 7.77 -9.20 24.19
C LEU A 116 9.13 -9.30 23.50
N TRP A 117 10.19 -9.70 24.22
CA TRP A 117 11.50 -9.95 23.63
C TRP A 117 11.47 -11.09 22.60
N GLY A 118 10.71 -12.15 22.86
CA GLY A 118 10.44 -13.23 21.89
C GLY A 118 9.82 -12.71 20.59
N THR A 119 8.77 -11.88 20.68
CA THR A 119 8.12 -11.21 19.53
C THR A 119 9.12 -10.34 18.74
N LEU A 120 9.92 -9.51 19.43
CA LEU A 120 10.90 -8.64 18.79
C LEU A 120 12.03 -9.44 18.12
N ARG A 121 12.53 -10.49 18.77
CA ARG A 121 13.58 -11.38 18.23
C ARG A 121 13.10 -12.13 17.00
N LEU A 122 11.89 -12.70 17.03
CA LEU A 122 11.27 -13.34 15.87
C LEU A 122 11.13 -12.36 14.70
N THR A 123 10.54 -11.18 14.96
CA THR A 123 10.35 -10.14 13.93
C THR A 123 11.67 -9.73 13.29
N PHE A 124 12.69 -9.42 14.10
CA PHE A 124 13.97 -8.93 13.60
C PHE A 124 14.69 -9.94 12.69
N VAL A 125 14.78 -11.20 13.15
CA VAL A 125 15.47 -12.26 12.38
C VAL A 125 14.66 -12.65 11.13
N ALA A 126 13.33 -12.79 11.25
CA ALA A 126 12.47 -13.09 10.10
C ALA A 126 12.42 -11.93 9.09
N ALA A 127 12.51 -10.67 9.52
CA ALA A 127 12.62 -9.52 8.63
C ALA A 127 13.95 -9.53 7.85
N ILE A 128 15.08 -9.77 8.51
CA ILE A 128 16.39 -9.84 7.83
C ILE A 128 16.39 -10.94 6.77
N ILE A 129 15.96 -12.15 7.13
CA ILE A 129 15.89 -13.29 6.20
C ILE A 129 14.88 -13.01 5.08
N GLY A 130 13.69 -12.50 5.42
CA GLY A 130 12.63 -12.19 4.47
C GLY A 130 13.02 -11.11 3.46
N PHE A 131 13.55 -9.97 3.90
CA PHE A 131 14.00 -8.92 2.97
C PHE A 131 15.26 -9.32 2.19
N GLY A 132 16.18 -10.09 2.79
CA GLY A 132 17.35 -10.63 2.11
C GLY A 132 16.97 -11.59 0.98
N LEU A 133 16.28 -12.68 1.30
CA LEU A 133 15.80 -13.67 0.32
C LEU A 133 14.82 -13.05 -0.67
N GLY A 134 13.92 -12.17 -0.22
CA GLY A 134 12.98 -11.44 -1.07
C GLY A 134 13.70 -10.59 -2.12
N THR A 135 14.77 -9.89 -1.75
CA THR A 135 15.59 -9.13 -2.70
C THR A 135 16.24 -10.05 -3.76
N VAL A 136 16.78 -11.20 -3.35
CA VAL A 136 17.34 -12.19 -4.29
C VAL A 136 16.26 -12.71 -5.24
N LEU A 137 15.08 -13.07 -4.72
CA LEU A 137 13.95 -13.55 -5.52
C LEU A 137 13.40 -12.48 -6.48
N ALA A 138 13.42 -11.21 -6.09
CA ALA A 138 13.05 -10.09 -6.97
C ALA A 138 14.04 -9.95 -8.13
N LEU A 139 15.35 -10.04 -7.87
CA LEU A 139 16.38 -10.01 -8.91
C LEU A 139 16.30 -11.23 -9.84
N MET A 140 16.02 -12.42 -9.30
CA MET A 140 15.73 -13.62 -10.09
C MET A 140 14.51 -13.42 -11.01
N ARG A 141 13.46 -12.75 -10.51
CA ARG A 141 12.23 -12.46 -11.28
C ARG A 141 12.44 -11.45 -12.41
N LEU A 142 13.37 -10.51 -12.23
CA LEU A 142 13.77 -9.50 -13.23
C LEU A 142 14.88 -10.01 -14.18
N SER A 143 15.42 -11.20 -13.95
CA SER A 143 16.45 -11.78 -14.81
C SER A 143 15.91 -12.18 -16.18
N ARG A 144 16.80 -12.14 -17.19
CA ARG A 144 16.53 -12.68 -18.53
C ARG A 144 16.49 -14.21 -18.56
N SER A 145 17.05 -14.88 -17.55
CA SER A 145 17.05 -16.34 -17.48
C SER A 145 15.62 -16.86 -17.21
N PRO A 146 15.05 -17.71 -18.10
CA PRO A 146 13.72 -18.25 -17.91
C PRO A 146 13.63 -19.13 -16.66
N LEU A 147 14.70 -19.85 -16.31
CA LEU A 147 14.78 -20.69 -15.11
C LEU A 147 14.69 -19.85 -13.82
N LEU A 148 15.52 -18.81 -13.68
CA LEU A 148 15.48 -17.94 -12.49
C LEU A 148 14.12 -17.26 -12.34
N ARG A 149 13.54 -16.81 -13.46
CA ARG A 149 12.20 -16.21 -13.48
C ARG A 149 11.12 -17.21 -13.06
N ALA A 150 11.18 -18.45 -13.54
CA ALA A 150 10.25 -19.52 -13.20
C ALA A 150 10.37 -19.97 -11.73
N VAL A 151 11.58 -20.15 -11.20
CA VAL A 151 11.80 -20.50 -9.79
C VAL A 151 11.27 -19.42 -8.86
N SER A 152 11.56 -18.14 -9.14
CA SER A 152 11.00 -17.03 -8.36
C SER A 152 9.47 -16.93 -8.50
N TRP A 153 8.92 -17.20 -9.68
CA TRP A 153 7.47 -17.29 -9.89
C TRP A 153 6.83 -18.38 -9.03
N ALA A 154 7.34 -19.61 -9.09
CA ALA A 154 6.81 -20.74 -8.34
C ALA A 154 6.92 -20.52 -6.83
N TYR A 155 8.09 -20.06 -6.34
CA TYR A 155 8.29 -19.73 -4.93
C TYR A 155 7.28 -18.67 -4.44
N THR A 156 7.20 -17.52 -5.13
CA THR A 156 6.32 -16.43 -4.70
C THR A 156 4.84 -16.80 -4.79
N TRP A 157 4.46 -17.67 -5.73
CA TRP A 157 3.11 -18.22 -5.82
C TRP A 157 2.79 -19.15 -4.64
N VAL A 158 3.65 -20.15 -4.35
CA VAL A 158 3.42 -21.11 -3.25
C VAL A 158 3.36 -20.41 -1.89
N PHE A 159 4.40 -19.67 -1.52
CA PHE A 159 4.52 -19.10 -0.17
C PHE A 159 3.49 -18.00 0.15
N ARG A 160 2.85 -17.40 -0.86
CA ARG A 160 1.72 -16.47 -0.69
C ARG A 160 0.35 -17.15 -0.73
N SER A 161 0.25 -18.32 -1.36
CA SER A 161 -1.01 -19.08 -1.44
C SER A 161 -1.23 -20.01 -0.23
N VAL A 162 -0.15 -20.51 0.37
CA VAL A 162 -0.22 -21.39 1.54
C VAL A 162 -0.37 -20.57 2.83
N PRO A 163 -1.38 -20.81 3.69
CA PRO A 163 -1.55 -20.07 4.95
C PRO A 163 -0.34 -20.16 5.87
N LEU A 164 0.06 -19.04 6.48
CA LEU A 164 1.24 -18.96 7.36
C LEU A 164 1.21 -19.99 8.50
N ILE A 165 0.04 -20.22 9.12
CA ILE A 165 -0.12 -21.22 10.19
C ILE A 165 0.21 -22.64 9.71
N LEU A 166 -0.15 -22.99 8.48
CA LEU A 166 0.15 -24.30 7.88
C LEU A 166 1.66 -24.41 7.58
N GLN A 167 2.30 -23.33 7.13
CA GLN A 167 3.75 -23.29 6.95
C GLN A 167 4.47 -23.49 8.29
N LEU A 168 4.08 -22.77 9.34
CA LEU A 168 4.66 -22.91 10.68
C LEU A 168 4.55 -24.34 11.22
N LEU A 169 3.38 -24.96 11.08
CA LEU A 169 3.17 -26.36 11.46
C LEU A 169 4.01 -27.32 10.61
N LEU A 170 4.11 -27.11 9.30
CA LEU A 170 4.93 -27.95 8.42
C LEU A 170 6.42 -27.89 8.80
N TRP A 171 6.97 -26.68 9.01
CA TRP A 171 8.39 -26.52 9.38
C TRP A 171 8.70 -27.08 10.76
N TYR A 172 7.79 -26.95 11.73
CA TYR A 172 7.96 -27.53 13.06
C TYR A 172 7.89 -29.07 13.04
N ASN A 173 7.05 -29.63 12.18
CA ASN A 173 6.90 -31.08 12.01
C ASN A 173 7.84 -31.67 10.94
N LEU A 174 8.84 -30.92 10.46
CA LEU A 174 9.72 -31.38 9.37
C LEU A 174 10.49 -32.66 9.74
N ALA A 175 10.78 -32.87 11.02
CA ALA A 175 11.41 -34.08 11.54
C ALA A 175 10.60 -35.37 11.30
N TYR A 176 9.28 -35.29 11.09
CA TYR A 176 8.46 -36.45 10.72
C TYR A 176 8.64 -36.86 9.25
N LEU A 177 9.05 -35.93 8.38
CA LEU A 177 9.34 -36.21 6.96
C LEU A 177 10.82 -36.55 6.76
N TYR A 178 11.70 -35.85 7.49
CA TYR A 178 13.15 -35.96 7.41
C TYR A 178 13.72 -36.03 8.83
N PRO A 179 13.86 -37.23 9.43
CA PRO A 179 14.34 -37.37 10.82
C PRO A 179 15.76 -36.81 11.04
N SER A 180 16.60 -36.93 10.02
CA SER A 180 17.93 -36.32 9.96
C SER A 180 18.11 -35.47 8.71
N LEU A 181 18.96 -34.45 8.84
CA LEU A 181 19.42 -33.57 7.77
C LEU A 181 20.89 -33.92 7.47
N THR A 182 21.13 -34.47 6.28
CA THR A 182 22.49 -34.74 5.80
C THR A 182 23.03 -33.56 5.00
N LEU A 183 24.23 -33.11 5.34
CA LEU A 183 25.00 -32.14 4.56
C LEU A 183 26.04 -32.92 3.73
N GLY A 184 25.83 -32.95 2.42
CA GLY A 184 26.63 -33.73 1.48
C GLY A 184 26.57 -33.18 0.06
N ILE A 185 27.19 -33.89 -0.88
CA ILE A 185 26.99 -33.61 -2.30
C ILE A 185 25.59 -34.12 -2.68
N PRO A 186 24.75 -33.34 -3.40
CA PRO A 186 23.50 -33.85 -3.94
C PRO A 186 23.76 -35.10 -4.79
N PHE A 187 23.11 -36.22 -4.46
CA PHE A 187 23.33 -37.54 -5.08
C PHE A 187 24.74 -38.14 -4.86
N GLY A 188 25.48 -37.67 -3.84
CA GLY A 188 26.78 -38.19 -3.44
C GLY A 188 26.87 -38.46 -1.93
N PRO A 189 28.09 -38.63 -1.37
CA PRO A 189 28.26 -38.94 0.05
C PRO A 189 27.88 -37.76 0.95
N SER A 190 27.33 -38.08 2.13
CA SER A 190 27.09 -37.17 3.24
C SER A 190 28.36 -36.98 4.07
N PHE A 191 28.72 -35.72 4.35
CA PHE A 191 29.88 -35.36 5.16
C PHE A 191 29.52 -35.09 6.63
N ALA A 192 28.28 -34.69 6.90
CA ALA A 192 27.73 -34.53 8.24
C ALA A 192 26.25 -34.91 8.25
N GLU A 193 25.77 -35.40 9.38
CA GLU A 193 24.37 -35.70 9.64
C GLU A 193 23.95 -35.03 10.95
N PHE A 194 22.80 -34.37 10.95
CA PHE A 194 22.26 -33.64 12.09
C PHE A 194 20.84 -34.12 12.39
N GLY A 195 20.46 -34.26 13.66
CA GLY A 195 19.07 -34.49 14.04
C GLY A 195 18.23 -33.28 13.66
N THR A 196 17.13 -33.49 12.92
CA THR A 196 16.33 -32.36 12.41
C THR A 196 15.71 -31.53 13.53
N LEU A 197 15.43 -32.14 14.69
CA LEU A 197 14.94 -31.44 15.88
C LEU A 197 16.00 -30.55 16.56
N ASP A 198 17.28 -30.90 16.45
CA ASP A 198 18.38 -30.11 17.02
C ASP A 198 18.58 -28.82 16.22
N VAL A 199 18.42 -28.91 14.90
CA VAL A 199 18.51 -27.78 13.96
C VAL A 199 17.23 -26.95 13.94
N ILE A 200 16.06 -27.60 13.91
CA ILE A 200 14.74 -26.98 13.72
C ILE A 200 13.90 -27.13 14.99
N ASN A 201 14.39 -26.51 16.08
CA ASN A 201 13.57 -26.28 17.26
C ASN A 201 12.43 -25.26 16.99
N LYS A 202 11.57 -25.00 17.98
CA LYS A 202 10.43 -24.04 17.87
C LYS A 202 10.82 -22.67 17.30
N PHE A 203 12.00 -22.15 17.65
CA PHE A 203 12.49 -20.87 17.11
C PHE A 203 12.91 -21.02 15.64
N GLY A 204 13.67 -22.07 15.30
CA GLY A 204 14.05 -22.37 13.92
C GLY A 204 12.84 -22.54 12.99
N ALA A 205 11.85 -23.32 13.41
CA ALA A 205 10.59 -23.50 12.69
C ALA A 205 9.82 -22.18 12.48
N ALA A 206 9.75 -21.35 13.53
CA ALA A 206 9.12 -20.04 13.46
C ALA A 206 9.85 -19.09 12.48
N ILE A 207 11.18 -19.08 12.50
CA ILE A 207 12.00 -18.28 11.58
C ILE A 207 11.88 -18.78 10.13
N LEU A 208 11.79 -20.09 9.89
CA LEU A 208 11.53 -20.63 8.55
C LEU A 208 10.14 -20.22 8.04
N GLY A 209 9.08 -20.44 8.83
CA GLY A 209 7.71 -20.10 8.42
C GLY A 209 7.51 -18.60 8.22
N LEU A 210 7.92 -17.78 9.19
CA LEU A 210 7.81 -16.32 9.07
C LEU A 210 8.73 -15.77 7.98
N GLY A 211 10.00 -16.18 7.94
CA GLY A 211 11.01 -15.63 7.04
C GLY A 211 10.80 -15.99 5.57
N LEU A 212 10.39 -17.23 5.26
CA LEU A 212 10.12 -17.66 3.89
C LEU A 212 8.80 -17.06 3.36
N SER A 213 7.77 -17.01 4.20
CA SER A 213 6.53 -16.28 3.86
C SER A 213 6.83 -14.80 3.59
N GLN A 214 7.55 -14.13 4.51
CA GLN A 214 7.98 -12.74 4.36
C GLN A 214 8.80 -12.52 3.08
N ALA A 215 9.69 -13.46 2.72
CA ALA A 215 10.48 -13.37 1.49
C ALA A 215 9.62 -13.29 0.23
N ALA A 216 8.50 -14.01 0.18
CA ALA A 216 7.60 -13.98 -0.96
C ALA A 216 6.85 -12.65 -1.13
N TYR A 217 6.48 -12.00 -0.02
CA TYR A 217 5.89 -10.65 -0.04
C TYR A 217 6.96 -9.58 -0.35
N SER A 218 8.10 -9.63 0.33
CA SER A 218 9.23 -8.72 0.11
C SER A 218 9.77 -8.78 -1.33
N ALA A 219 9.77 -9.96 -1.97
CA ALA A 219 10.16 -10.11 -3.37
C ALA A 219 9.27 -9.31 -4.32
N GLU A 220 7.96 -9.34 -4.11
CA GLU A 220 7.03 -8.59 -4.96
C GLU A 220 7.14 -7.08 -4.73
N ILE A 221 7.37 -6.64 -3.49
CA ILE A 221 7.57 -5.22 -3.16
C ILE A 221 8.84 -4.68 -3.82
N VAL A 222 9.97 -5.39 -3.71
CA VAL A 222 11.23 -4.99 -4.34
C VAL A 222 11.10 -5.02 -5.86
N ARG A 223 10.46 -6.03 -6.44
CA ARG A 223 10.20 -6.13 -7.89
C ARG A 223 9.33 -4.97 -8.40
N ALA A 224 8.20 -4.73 -7.75
CA ALA A 224 7.27 -3.66 -8.12
C ALA A 224 7.91 -2.27 -7.95
N GLY A 225 8.71 -2.07 -6.90
CA GLY A 225 9.43 -0.83 -6.70
C GLY A 225 10.56 -0.56 -7.71
N ILE A 226 11.26 -1.59 -8.19
CA ILE A 226 12.22 -1.43 -9.30
C ILE A 226 11.49 -1.09 -10.61
N LEU A 227 10.35 -1.74 -10.86
CA LEU A 227 9.53 -1.50 -12.07
C LEU A 227 8.68 -0.23 -12.02
N SER A 228 8.60 0.46 -10.88
CA SER A 228 7.89 1.75 -10.75
C SER A 228 8.71 2.94 -11.23
N VAL A 229 10.00 2.74 -11.53
CA VAL A 229 10.89 3.76 -12.10
C VAL A 229 10.57 3.94 -13.59
N ASP A 230 10.42 5.20 -14.01
CA ASP A 230 10.07 5.53 -15.39
C ASP A 230 11.10 5.03 -16.42
N GLN A 231 10.61 4.44 -17.50
CA GLN A 231 11.43 3.83 -18.55
C GLN A 231 12.31 4.86 -19.27
N GLY A 232 11.86 6.11 -19.38
CA GLY A 232 12.64 7.23 -19.94
C GLY A 232 13.92 7.52 -19.14
N GLN A 233 13.96 7.22 -17.83
CA GLN A 233 15.19 7.30 -17.03
C GLN A 233 16.26 6.30 -17.49
N HIS A 234 15.83 5.09 -17.88
CA HIS A 234 16.73 4.06 -18.39
C HIS A 234 17.24 4.40 -19.80
N GLU A 235 16.39 4.97 -20.64
CA GLU A 235 16.71 5.37 -22.01
C GLU A 235 17.63 6.59 -22.04
N ALA A 236 17.33 7.65 -21.28
CA ALA A 236 18.19 8.82 -21.14
C ALA A 236 19.58 8.46 -20.58
N ALA A 237 19.64 7.58 -19.57
CA ALA A 237 20.91 7.12 -19.02
C ALA A 237 21.72 6.25 -20.01
N ALA A 238 21.04 5.49 -20.88
CA ALA A 238 21.69 4.73 -21.95
C ALA A 238 22.21 5.65 -23.08
N ALA A 239 21.44 6.67 -23.47
CA ALA A 239 21.86 7.68 -24.45
C ALA A 239 23.09 8.48 -23.99
N LEU A 240 23.22 8.72 -22.69
CA LEU A 240 24.41 9.33 -22.07
C LEU A 240 25.58 8.35 -21.84
N GLY A 241 25.52 7.12 -22.36
CA GLY A 241 26.59 6.13 -22.24
C GLY A 241 26.85 5.61 -20.82
N ILE A 242 25.92 5.84 -19.87
CA ILE A 242 26.12 5.47 -18.46
C ILE A 242 26.07 3.93 -18.34
N PRO A 243 27.11 3.27 -17.78
CA PRO A 243 27.15 1.81 -17.71
C PRO A 243 26.05 1.25 -16.80
N ARG A 244 25.45 0.11 -17.18
CA ARG A 244 24.27 -0.50 -16.54
C ARG A 244 24.36 -0.60 -15.01
N ALA A 245 25.50 -1.02 -14.46
CA ALA A 245 25.69 -1.10 -13.00
C ALA A 245 25.55 0.27 -12.30
N ARG A 246 26.02 1.35 -12.95
CA ARG A 246 25.88 2.73 -12.46
C ARG A 246 24.46 3.26 -12.65
N GLN A 247 23.77 2.89 -13.73
CA GLN A 247 22.34 3.17 -13.89
C GLN A 247 21.53 2.56 -12.73
N SER A 248 21.68 1.26 -12.48
CA SER A 248 20.95 0.55 -11.43
C SER A 248 21.21 1.13 -10.05
N THR A 249 22.47 1.38 -9.68
CA THR A 249 22.83 1.82 -8.32
C THR A 249 22.63 3.32 -8.05
N ARG A 250 22.79 4.19 -9.05
CA ARG A 250 22.73 5.66 -8.86
C ARG A 250 21.47 6.33 -9.40
N ILE A 251 20.72 5.69 -10.29
CA ILE A 251 19.52 6.26 -10.91
C ILE A 251 18.28 5.49 -10.47
N VAL A 252 18.27 4.16 -10.68
CA VAL A 252 17.08 3.32 -10.45
C VAL A 252 16.86 3.07 -8.96
N LEU A 253 17.85 2.53 -8.25
CA LEU A 253 17.70 2.12 -6.86
C LEU A 253 17.27 3.28 -5.93
N PRO A 254 17.86 4.50 -6.00
CA PRO A 254 17.40 5.61 -5.14
C PRO A 254 15.96 6.05 -5.41
N GLN A 255 15.46 5.88 -6.65
CA GLN A 255 14.07 6.16 -7.00
C GLN A 255 13.14 5.05 -6.53
N ALA A 256 13.49 3.78 -6.83
CA ALA A 256 12.77 2.59 -6.39
C ALA A 256 12.60 2.56 -4.87
N MET A 257 13.63 2.90 -4.09
CA MET A 257 13.58 2.92 -2.63
C MET A 257 12.48 3.84 -2.06
N ARG A 258 12.05 4.88 -2.79
CA ARG A 258 10.93 5.74 -2.36
C ARG A 258 9.57 5.01 -2.35
N THR A 259 9.42 3.95 -3.15
CA THR A 259 8.20 3.12 -3.22
C THR A 259 8.35 1.81 -2.43
N ILE A 260 9.55 1.22 -2.41
CA ILE A 260 9.88 0.03 -1.62
C ILE A 260 9.73 0.31 -0.13
N VAL A 261 10.38 1.36 0.40
CA VAL A 261 10.51 1.57 1.84
C VAL A 261 9.17 1.71 2.59
N PRO A 262 8.22 2.56 2.17
CA PRO A 262 6.94 2.67 2.88
C PRO A 262 6.20 1.33 2.97
N THR A 263 6.18 0.59 1.86
CA THR A 263 5.51 -0.71 1.76
C THR A 263 6.23 -1.77 2.59
N SER A 264 7.56 -1.81 2.56
CA SER A 264 8.38 -2.71 3.38
C SER A 264 8.16 -2.49 4.88
N VAL A 265 7.99 -1.25 5.35
CA VAL A 265 7.73 -1.01 6.78
C VAL A 265 6.31 -1.42 7.18
N ASN A 266 5.32 -1.25 6.29
CA ASN A 266 3.98 -1.80 6.50
C ASN A 266 4.01 -3.33 6.64
N GLU A 267 4.80 -4.04 5.83
CA GLU A 267 5.02 -5.49 6.01
C GLU A 267 5.72 -5.82 7.33
N ILE A 268 6.69 -5.03 7.80
CA ILE A 268 7.31 -5.25 9.12
C ILE A 268 6.27 -5.10 10.25
N ILE A 269 5.35 -4.13 10.16
CA ILE A 269 4.22 -3.99 11.10
C ILE A 269 3.28 -5.20 11.00
N GLY A 270 3.05 -5.72 9.78
CA GLY A 270 2.33 -6.96 9.55
C GLY A 270 3.02 -8.16 10.20
N LEU A 271 4.33 -8.28 10.05
CA LEU A 271 5.17 -9.36 10.58
C LEU A 271 5.19 -9.38 12.12
N VAL A 272 5.27 -8.22 12.78
CA VAL A 272 5.14 -8.11 14.26
C VAL A 272 3.81 -8.72 14.73
N LYS A 273 2.72 -8.41 14.04
CA LYS A 273 1.39 -8.97 14.37
C LYS A 273 1.31 -10.45 13.98
N GLY A 274 1.98 -10.83 12.90
CA GLY A 274 2.10 -12.19 12.40
C GLY A 274 2.87 -13.13 13.34
N THR A 275 3.76 -12.63 14.21
CA THR A 275 4.39 -13.50 15.24
C THR A 275 3.36 -14.09 16.20
N SER A 276 2.20 -13.44 16.39
CA SER A 276 1.16 -13.98 17.26
C SER A 276 0.66 -15.35 16.79
N VAL A 277 0.72 -15.65 15.49
CA VAL A 277 0.37 -16.97 14.91
C VAL A 277 1.33 -18.07 15.39
N VAL A 278 2.56 -17.73 15.79
CA VAL A 278 3.56 -18.68 16.32
C VAL A 278 3.13 -19.25 17.68
N TYR A 279 2.10 -18.70 18.34
CA TYR A 279 1.50 -19.31 19.54
C TYR A 279 1.11 -20.78 19.35
N VAL A 280 0.76 -21.19 18.12
CA VAL A 280 0.41 -22.58 17.78
C VAL A 280 1.58 -23.55 17.99
N LEU A 281 2.83 -23.07 17.91
CA LEU A 281 4.03 -23.86 18.20
C LEU A 281 4.38 -23.89 19.69
N ALA A 282 3.56 -23.26 20.55
CA ALA A 282 3.83 -23.03 21.96
C ALA A 282 5.23 -22.42 22.19
N TYR A 283 5.57 -21.38 21.42
CA TYR A 283 6.79 -20.60 21.58
C TYR A 283 6.53 -19.38 22.47
N GLY A 284 7.51 -19.01 23.31
CA GLY A 284 7.42 -17.90 24.26
C GLY A 284 7.51 -16.51 23.61
N GLU A 285 6.52 -16.14 22.80
CA GLU A 285 6.29 -14.77 22.35
C GLU A 285 5.08 -14.13 23.07
N LEU A 286 4.85 -12.82 22.86
CA LEU A 286 3.94 -12.00 23.67
C LEU A 286 2.53 -12.58 23.80
N PHE A 287 1.90 -12.98 22.68
CA PHE A 287 0.52 -13.45 22.67
C PHE A 287 0.40 -14.81 23.35
N TYR A 288 1.34 -15.74 23.09
CA TYR A 288 1.42 -17.01 23.81
C TYR A 288 1.62 -16.83 25.32
N THR A 289 2.54 -15.96 25.75
CA THR A 289 2.78 -15.73 27.19
C THR A 289 1.56 -15.14 27.89
N VAL A 290 0.86 -14.20 27.24
CA VAL A 290 -0.44 -13.69 27.69
C VAL A 290 -1.46 -14.83 27.81
N GLY A 291 -1.52 -15.71 26.81
CA GLY A 291 -2.33 -16.94 26.82
C GLY A 291 -2.10 -17.84 28.03
N VAL A 292 -0.84 -18.15 28.33
CA VAL A 292 -0.47 -19.00 29.47
C VAL A 292 -0.85 -18.35 30.81
N ILE A 293 -0.73 -17.03 30.93
CA ILE A 293 -1.07 -16.31 32.18
C ILE A 293 -2.59 -16.30 32.39
N TYR A 294 -3.39 -15.89 31.38
CA TYR A 294 -4.84 -15.86 31.56
C TYR A 294 -5.45 -17.26 31.66
N GLY A 295 -4.85 -18.27 31.03
CA GLY A 295 -5.29 -19.67 31.20
C GLY A 295 -5.15 -20.18 32.63
N ARG A 296 -4.27 -19.58 33.45
CA ARG A 296 -4.07 -19.92 34.85
C ARG A 296 -4.90 -19.10 35.82
N ASN A 297 -4.96 -17.77 35.62
CA ASN A 297 -5.66 -16.85 36.54
C ASN A 297 -7.07 -16.45 36.10
N GLN A 298 -7.53 -16.93 34.94
CA GLN A 298 -8.84 -16.65 34.31
C GLN A 298 -9.12 -15.17 33.99
N ARG A 299 -8.13 -14.27 34.11
CA ARG A 299 -8.25 -12.84 33.79
C ARG A 299 -8.02 -12.58 32.29
N VAL A 300 -8.90 -13.11 31.45
CA VAL A 300 -8.76 -13.08 29.98
C VAL A 300 -8.72 -11.64 29.43
N VAL A 301 -9.71 -10.81 29.76
CA VAL A 301 -9.84 -9.46 29.20
C VAL A 301 -8.67 -8.52 29.61
N PRO A 302 -8.26 -8.44 30.89
CA PRO A 302 -7.14 -7.59 31.29
C PRO A 302 -5.81 -8.01 30.63
N LEU A 303 -5.55 -9.31 30.50
CA LEU A 303 -4.30 -9.81 29.91
C LEU A 303 -4.27 -9.66 28.37
N LEU A 304 -5.41 -9.78 27.69
CA LEU A 304 -5.53 -9.41 26.28
C LEU A 304 -5.33 -7.90 26.06
N MET A 305 -5.75 -7.05 27.00
CA MET A 305 -5.46 -5.61 26.96
C MET A 305 -3.96 -5.32 27.09
N VAL A 306 -3.23 -6.06 27.94
CA VAL A 306 -1.76 -6.00 28.02
C VAL A 306 -1.10 -6.33 26.69
N ALA A 307 -1.54 -7.39 26.00
CA ALA A 307 -1.04 -7.70 24.64
C ALA A 307 -1.33 -6.56 23.66
N ALA A 308 -2.57 -6.04 23.65
CA ALA A 308 -2.99 -4.98 22.74
C ALA A 308 -2.18 -3.70 22.93
N ILE A 309 -1.97 -3.27 24.17
CA ILE A 309 -1.14 -2.10 24.52
C ILE A 309 0.29 -2.30 24.01
N TRP A 310 0.91 -3.46 24.25
CA TRP A 310 2.26 -3.73 23.77
C TRP A 310 2.35 -3.76 22.24
N TYR A 311 1.42 -4.40 21.52
CA TYR A 311 1.40 -4.35 20.06
C TYR A 311 1.21 -2.92 19.51
N VAL A 312 0.43 -2.07 20.18
CA VAL A 312 0.29 -0.64 19.84
C VAL A 312 1.59 0.12 20.09
N ILE A 313 2.28 -0.13 21.22
CA ILE A 313 3.58 0.48 21.53
C ILE A 313 4.62 0.10 20.46
N ILE A 314 4.78 -1.19 20.15
CA ILE A 314 5.73 -1.68 19.12
C ILE A 314 5.40 -1.04 17.76
N THR A 315 4.13 -1.06 17.35
CA THR A 315 3.70 -0.46 16.07
C THR A 315 3.98 1.04 16.03
N THR A 316 3.77 1.75 17.14
CA THR A 316 4.03 3.20 17.26
C THR A 316 5.53 3.49 17.11
N VAL A 317 6.40 2.72 17.77
CA VAL A 317 7.86 2.84 17.63
C VAL A 317 8.29 2.60 16.18
N ILE A 318 7.77 1.56 15.53
CA ILE A 318 8.07 1.27 14.12
C ILE A 318 7.58 2.40 13.19
N THR A 319 6.38 2.95 13.43
CA THR A 319 5.84 4.08 12.65
C THR A 319 6.65 5.37 12.84
N VAL A 320 7.22 5.60 14.03
CA VAL A 320 8.15 6.72 14.25
C VAL A 320 9.45 6.50 13.47
N ILE A 321 10.00 5.28 13.47
CA ILE A 321 11.17 4.93 12.65
C ILE A 321 10.86 5.12 11.15
N GLN A 322 9.71 4.60 10.69
CA GLN A 322 9.20 4.75 9.33
C GLN A 322 9.25 6.20 8.85
N PHE A 323 8.69 7.12 9.65
CA PHE A 323 8.68 8.55 9.31
C PHE A 323 10.07 9.11 9.01
N TYR A 324 11.09 8.75 9.81
CA TYR A 324 12.46 9.23 9.59
C TYR A 324 13.13 8.58 8.38
N VAL A 325 12.87 7.30 8.12
CA VAL A 325 13.41 6.58 6.96
C VAL A 325 12.76 7.09 5.67
N GLU A 326 11.44 7.24 5.61
CA GLU A 326 10.72 7.83 4.47
C GLU A 326 11.18 9.27 4.19
N ARG A 327 11.32 10.10 5.24
CA ARG A 327 11.90 11.45 5.12
C ARG A 327 13.29 11.45 4.50
N HIS A 328 14.10 10.42 4.76
CA HIS A 328 15.42 10.29 4.14
C HIS A 328 15.32 10.07 2.63
N TYR A 329 14.47 9.14 2.16
CA TYR A 329 14.34 8.84 0.73
C TYR A 329 13.52 9.89 -0.05
N ALA A 330 12.65 10.65 0.63
CA ALA A 330 11.91 11.77 0.04
C ALA A 330 12.79 12.97 -0.38
N LYS A 331 14.07 13.02 0.03
CA LYS A 331 15.03 14.04 -0.40
C LYS A 331 15.11 14.10 -1.92
N GLY A 332 14.97 15.31 -2.48
CA GLY A 332 15.03 15.57 -3.92
C GLY A 332 13.75 15.30 -4.71
N ALA A 333 12.68 14.74 -4.11
CA ALA A 333 11.38 14.59 -4.76
C ALA A 333 10.42 15.77 -4.49
N VAL A 334 10.53 16.39 -3.30
CA VAL A 334 9.69 17.51 -2.87
C VAL A 334 10.53 18.74 -2.56
N ARG A 335 10.06 19.93 -3.00
CA ARG A 335 10.71 21.23 -2.72
C ARG A 335 10.81 21.55 -1.22
N THR A 336 9.89 21.02 -0.42
CA THR A 336 9.87 21.14 1.04
C THR A 336 9.56 19.77 1.64
N LEU A 337 10.43 19.26 2.53
CA LEU A 337 10.13 18.03 3.25
C LEU A 337 8.94 18.26 4.20
N PRO A 338 8.08 17.24 4.43
CA PRO A 338 7.01 17.33 5.44
C PRO A 338 7.62 17.65 6.82
N PRO A 339 6.94 18.38 7.71
CA PRO A 339 7.48 18.73 9.01
C PRO A 339 7.62 17.49 9.93
N THR A 340 8.59 17.50 10.84
CA THR A 340 8.72 16.39 11.82
C THR A 340 7.59 16.41 12.85
N PRO A 341 7.22 15.27 13.46
CA PRO A 341 6.24 15.23 14.55
C PRO A 341 6.57 16.22 15.68
N LEU A 342 7.86 16.36 16.03
CA LEU A 342 8.34 17.34 17.01
C LEU A 342 8.16 18.79 16.55
N GLN A 343 8.37 19.10 15.26
CA GLN A 343 8.08 20.42 14.71
C GLN A 343 6.59 20.73 14.76
N VAL A 344 5.72 19.80 14.35
CA VAL A 344 4.26 19.94 14.41
C VAL A 344 3.78 20.13 15.86
N ALA A 345 4.27 19.32 16.79
CA ALA A 345 3.95 19.44 18.22
C ALA A 345 4.37 20.81 18.76
N ARG A 346 5.63 21.23 18.53
CA ARG A 346 6.15 22.53 18.95
C ARG A 346 5.33 23.70 18.38
N TRP A 347 5.01 23.67 17.09
CA TRP A 347 4.18 24.71 16.46
C TRP A 347 2.73 24.70 16.97
N THR A 348 2.17 23.53 17.29
CA THR A 348 0.83 23.41 17.86
C THR A 348 0.79 24.00 19.28
N VAL A 349 1.82 23.72 20.11
CA VAL A 349 1.97 24.33 21.44
C VAL A 349 2.14 25.85 21.32
N LEU A 350 3.07 26.34 20.50
CA LEU A 350 3.31 27.78 20.29
C LEU A 350 2.06 28.51 19.79
N ARG A 351 1.30 27.91 18.86
CA ARG A 351 0.04 28.46 18.34
C ARG A 351 -1.05 28.52 19.40
N THR A 352 -1.20 27.46 20.21
CA THR A 352 -2.19 27.41 21.28
C THR A 352 -1.84 28.40 22.38
N TRP A 353 -0.56 28.51 22.76
CA TRP A 353 -0.09 29.47 23.76
C TRP A 353 -0.23 30.92 23.29
N ALA A 354 0.08 31.24 22.02
CA ALA A 354 -0.17 32.57 21.45
C ALA A 354 -1.67 32.94 21.45
N ARG A 355 -2.56 31.97 21.16
CA ARG A 355 -4.01 32.16 21.27
C ARG A 355 -4.48 32.43 22.70
N LEU A 356 -3.96 31.69 23.68
CA LEU A 356 -4.35 31.83 25.08
C LEU A 356 -3.79 33.12 25.74
N THR A 357 -2.62 33.58 25.31
CA THR A 357 -1.94 34.75 25.89
C THR A 357 -2.18 36.06 25.13
N GLY A 358 -2.88 36.02 23.99
CA GLY A 358 -3.08 37.17 23.11
C GLY A 358 -1.80 37.71 22.45
N ARG A 359 -0.65 37.05 22.64
CA ARG A 359 0.65 37.49 22.14
C ARG A 359 0.78 37.24 20.63
N PRO A 360 1.57 38.08 19.91
CA PRO A 360 1.84 37.86 18.49
C PRO A 360 2.46 36.48 18.24
N ALA A 361 2.12 35.89 17.09
CA ALA A 361 2.58 34.56 16.72
C ALA A 361 4.13 34.51 16.62
N HIS A 362 4.73 33.51 17.25
CA HIS A 362 6.19 33.34 17.26
C HIS A 362 6.77 33.25 15.83
N PRO A 363 7.87 33.96 15.47
CA PRO A 363 8.36 34.06 14.09
C PRO A 363 8.69 32.74 13.38
N SER A 364 8.96 31.68 14.15
CA SER A 364 9.26 30.33 13.63
C SER A 364 8.03 29.47 13.28
N LEU A 365 6.81 30.03 13.35
CA LEU A 365 5.58 29.38 12.91
C LEU A 365 5.43 29.46 11.38
N PRO A 366 5.22 28.32 10.68
CA PRO A 366 4.90 28.35 9.25
C PRO A 366 3.60 29.12 8.97
N PRO A 367 3.42 29.70 7.76
CA PRO A 367 2.21 30.46 7.41
C PRO A 367 0.90 29.68 7.63
N ALA A 368 0.90 28.35 7.49
CA ALA A 368 -0.24 27.49 7.74
C ALA A 368 -0.63 27.35 9.24
N PHE A 369 0.33 27.58 10.15
CA PHE A 369 0.12 27.51 11.60
C PHE A 369 -0.03 28.88 12.25
N ALA A 370 0.36 29.96 11.56
CA ALA A 370 0.16 31.33 12.01
C ALA A 370 -1.30 31.57 12.42
N VAL A 371 -1.50 32.24 13.55
CA VAL A 371 -2.81 32.72 13.96
C VAL A 371 -3.15 33.90 13.05
N ARG A 372 -4.30 33.87 12.36
CA ARG A 372 -4.82 35.05 11.67
C ARG A 372 -5.33 36.05 12.73
N THR A 373 -4.39 36.78 13.33
CA THR A 373 -4.65 37.92 14.20
C THR A 373 -5.17 39.07 13.35
N GLY A 374 -6.49 39.22 13.30
CA GLY A 374 -7.12 40.26 12.49
C GLY A 374 -8.63 40.19 12.59
N ASN A 375 -9.20 41.04 13.43
CA ASN A 375 -10.63 41.38 13.39
C ASN A 375 -10.88 42.19 12.10
N GLY A 376 -11.13 41.49 10.99
CA GLY A 376 -11.33 42.09 9.69
C GLY A 376 -12.21 41.20 8.82
N ARG A 377 -13.34 41.76 8.36
CA ARG A 377 -14.26 41.12 7.39
C ARG A 377 -13.58 41.04 6.01
N GLY A 378 -12.63 40.11 5.87
CA GLY A 378 -11.90 39.86 4.63
C GLY A 378 -12.67 38.90 3.72
N HIS A 379 -13.07 39.38 2.54
CA HIS A 379 -13.73 38.58 1.50
C HIS A 379 -12.91 37.33 1.15
N LEU A 380 -13.58 36.19 1.04
CA LEU A 380 -12.97 34.93 0.59
C LEU A 380 -12.84 34.93 -0.94
N THR A 381 -11.73 35.48 -1.45
CA THR A 381 -11.28 35.15 -2.81
C THR A 381 -10.83 33.69 -2.82
N ARG A 382 -11.72 32.82 -3.31
CA ARG A 382 -11.42 31.43 -3.64
C ARG A 382 -10.18 31.40 -4.52
N THR A 383 -9.20 30.56 -4.16
CA THR A 383 -7.90 30.42 -4.84
C THR A 383 -8.06 30.26 -6.36
N GLY A 384 -7.90 31.34 -7.10
CA GLY A 384 -7.65 31.30 -8.53
C GLY A 384 -6.23 30.80 -8.80
N ARG A 385 -6.04 30.06 -9.89
CA ARG A 385 -4.70 29.89 -10.49
C ARG A 385 -4.10 31.28 -10.74
N PRO A 386 -2.76 31.45 -10.67
CA PRO A 386 -2.14 32.68 -11.14
C PRO A 386 -2.45 32.84 -12.63
N SER A 387 -3.29 33.81 -12.97
CA SER A 387 -3.50 34.24 -14.34
C SER A 387 -2.30 35.06 -14.75
N ALA A 388 -1.68 34.71 -15.88
CA ALA A 388 -0.55 35.45 -16.42
C ALA A 388 -1.05 36.79 -16.98
N ALA A 389 -0.87 37.86 -16.19
CA ALA A 389 -1.09 39.21 -16.67
C ALA A 389 0.10 39.65 -17.53
N GLN A 390 -0.07 39.64 -18.85
CA GLN A 390 0.78 40.43 -19.75
C GLN A 390 0.46 41.92 -19.52
N PRO A 391 1.45 42.79 -19.29
CA PRO A 391 1.23 44.22 -19.25
C PRO A 391 1.02 44.75 -20.69
N SER A 392 -0.14 45.33 -20.96
CA SER A 392 -0.45 46.00 -22.22
C SER A 392 0.18 47.40 -22.25
N THR A 393 1.36 47.53 -22.84
CA THR A 393 1.93 48.84 -23.19
C THR A 393 1.38 49.33 -24.52
N SER A 394 0.46 50.30 -24.45
CA SER A 394 0.08 51.14 -25.58
C SER A 394 1.24 52.04 -26.01
N GLN A 395 1.77 51.86 -27.22
CA GLN A 395 2.62 52.85 -27.89
C GLN A 395 1.83 53.58 -28.99
N PRO A 396 1.93 54.91 -29.12
CA PRO A 396 1.30 55.65 -30.20
C PRO A 396 2.07 55.50 -31.52
N SER A 397 1.33 55.59 -32.62
CA SER A 397 1.84 55.51 -34.00
C SER A 397 2.78 56.68 -34.33
N THR A 398 3.95 56.38 -34.90
CA THR A 398 4.72 57.32 -35.73
C THR A 398 5.23 56.64 -37.00
N ALA A 399 5.28 57.42 -38.08
CA ALA A 399 5.32 56.96 -39.47
C ALA A 399 6.63 56.26 -39.91
N ARG A 400 6.51 55.51 -41.01
CA ARG A 400 7.57 54.81 -41.74
C ARG A 400 7.90 55.56 -43.04
N PRO A 401 9.17 55.63 -43.45
CA PRO A 401 9.58 55.43 -44.84
C PRO A 401 10.40 54.13 -44.92
N SER A 402 10.13 53.17 -45.81
CA SER A 402 10.08 53.23 -47.27
C SER A 402 11.44 53.44 -47.92
N THR A 403 12.20 52.35 -48.08
CA THR A 403 13.15 52.14 -49.19
C THR A 403 13.15 50.66 -49.56
N ALA A 404 12.84 50.35 -50.82
CA ALA A 404 12.98 49.01 -51.40
C ALA A 404 14.31 48.90 -52.16
N ARG A 405 14.94 47.72 -52.18
CA ARG A 405 15.86 47.35 -53.29
C ARG A 405 16.10 45.83 -53.43
N THR A 406 15.47 45.29 -54.47
CA THR A 406 15.92 44.26 -55.44
C THR A 406 16.63 42.95 -55.05
N GLU A 407 16.23 41.94 -55.83
CA GLU A 407 16.71 40.56 -55.99
C GLU A 407 18.11 40.43 -56.64
N GLY A 408 18.57 39.18 -56.75
CA GLY A 408 19.74 38.73 -57.52
C GLY A 408 20.91 38.24 -56.63
N GLY A 409 21.60 37.14 -56.89
CA GLY A 409 21.49 36.15 -57.97
C GLY A 409 22.86 35.55 -58.32
N ALA A 410 22.97 34.23 -58.39
CA ALA A 410 24.11 33.42 -58.89
C ALA A 410 25.50 33.56 -58.19
N ALA A 411 25.95 32.46 -57.56
CA ALA A 411 27.15 31.70 -57.92
C ALA A 411 27.23 30.41 -57.08
#